data_AF-A0A939S1Y4-F1
#
_entry.id   AF-A0A939S1Y4-F1
#
_cell.length_a   1.000
_cell.length_b   1.000
_cell.length_c   1.000
_cell.angle_alpha   90.00
_cell.angle_beta   90.00
_cell.angle_gamma   90.00
#
_symmetry.space_group_name_H-M   'P 1'
#
loop_
_entity.id
_entity.type
_entity.pdbx_description
1 polymer ?
#
loop_
_entity_poly.entity_id
_entity_poly.type
_entity_poly.pdbx_seq_one_letter_code
_entity_poly.pdbx_strand_id
1 'polypeptide(L)'
;MDRKTFLVGIIAAACLVATSTVMPGTGHAQADPRVTKSMETLKAMTAKLGAPKLEGREAVGGKDAPALYFGTTKINNNFDIVDAVGSEDGKGMTATLFAKDGGEYVRVSTSVPKPDGSGRAVGTVLAGPALEAIKAGKSYYGEVPILGTPYITGYEPIKDSTGAEIGTYYVGYKK
;
A
#
# COMPACT_ATOMS: atom_id res chain seq x y z
N MET A 1 12.66 56.79 54.27
CA MET A 1 12.51 55.48 54.93
C MET A 1 11.08 55.00 54.77
N ASP A 2 10.87 54.47 53.58
CA ASP A 2 10.15 53.26 53.16
C ASP A 2 9.05 52.61 54.01
N ARG A 3 8.14 52.02 53.21
CA ARG A 3 7.15 50.95 53.47
C ARG A 3 5.75 51.38 53.87
N LYS A 4 4.84 51.26 52.91
CA LYS A 4 3.48 50.66 52.95
C LYS A 4 2.84 50.94 51.58
N THR A 5 2.11 50.10 50.86
CA THR A 5 1.73 48.69 50.92
C THR A 5 1.11 48.49 49.53
N PHE A 6 1.72 47.69 48.65
CA PHE A 6 1.18 47.45 47.31
C PHE A 6 0.00 46.47 47.41
N LEU A 7 -1.21 46.96 47.16
CA LEU A 7 -2.42 46.16 47.14
C LEU A 7 -2.63 45.60 45.74
N VAL A 8 -2.79 44.28 45.73
CA VAL A 8 -2.92 43.35 44.63
C VAL A 8 -4.11 43.70 43.74
N GLY A 9 -3.84 44.06 42.49
CA GLY A 9 -4.84 44.16 41.41
C GLY A 9 -4.76 42.92 40.53
N ILE A 10 -5.64 41.96 40.75
CA ILE A 10 -5.82 40.78 39.89
C ILE A 10 -6.50 41.24 38.61
N ILE A 11 -5.73 41.44 37.54
CA ILE A 11 -6.27 41.52 36.18
C ILE A 11 -6.26 40.08 35.64
N ALA A 12 -7.45 39.47 35.61
CA ALA A 12 -7.66 38.18 34.98
C ALA A 12 -7.50 38.33 33.46
N ALA A 13 -6.30 38.01 32.96
CA ALA A 13 -6.06 37.74 31.55
C ALA A 13 -6.61 36.34 31.23
N ALA A 14 -7.89 36.25 30.88
CA ALA A 14 -8.51 35.00 30.43
C ALA A 14 -8.50 34.94 28.89
N CYS A 15 -7.48 34.24 28.41
CA CYS A 15 -7.35 33.55 27.11
C CYS A 15 -8.44 33.80 26.05
N LEU A 16 -8.05 34.50 24.99
CA LEU A 16 -8.61 34.26 23.66
C LEU A 16 -8.30 32.81 23.28
N VAL A 17 -9.30 31.94 23.35
CA VAL A 17 -9.27 30.66 22.65
C VAL A 17 -9.38 30.99 21.17
N ALA A 18 -8.25 31.29 20.54
CA ALA A 18 -8.12 31.15 19.11
C ALA A 18 -8.24 29.66 18.83
N THR A 19 -9.46 29.20 18.55
CA THR A 19 -9.70 27.87 17.96
C THR A 19 -8.99 27.86 16.63
N SER A 20 -7.74 27.40 16.63
CA SER A 20 -6.97 27.15 15.44
C SER A 20 -7.81 26.26 14.55
N THR A 21 -8.21 26.84 13.43
CA THR A 21 -8.93 26.20 12.36
C THR A 21 -8.12 24.99 11.91
N VAL A 22 -8.69 23.80 12.06
CA VAL A 22 -8.22 22.66 11.29
C VAL A 22 -8.65 22.94 9.85
N MET A 23 -7.77 23.60 9.10
CA MET A 23 -7.89 23.67 7.66
C MET A 23 -7.74 22.23 7.13
N PRO A 24 -8.69 21.68 6.36
CA PRO A 24 -8.48 20.42 5.67
C PRO A 24 -7.37 20.63 4.64
N GLY A 25 -6.17 20.18 5.00
CA GLY A 25 -5.04 20.13 4.10
C GLY A 25 -5.40 19.28 2.88
N THR A 26 -5.28 19.89 1.70
CA THR A 26 -5.09 19.28 0.38
C THR A 26 -5.37 17.77 0.30
N GLY A 27 -6.60 17.42 -0.07
CA GLY A 27 -7.01 16.20 -0.78
C GLY A 27 -6.13 14.96 -0.64
N HIS A 28 -6.04 14.37 0.55
CA HIS A 28 -5.96 12.92 0.62
C HIS A 28 -7.38 12.40 0.44
N ALA A 29 -7.70 11.86 -0.74
CA ALA A 29 -8.86 10.99 -0.87
C ALA A 29 -8.74 9.96 0.26
N GLN A 30 -9.66 10.00 1.22
CA GLN A 30 -9.64 9.08 2.34
C GLN A 30 -9.62 7.67 1.76
N ALA A 31 -8.59 6.89 2.12
CA ALA A 31 -8.43 5.54 1.60
C ALA A 31 -9.71 4.75 1.87
N ASP A 32 -10.20 4.04 0.84
CA ASP A 32 -11.40 3.23 0.98
C ASP A 32 -11.21 2.23 2.14
N PRO A 33 -12.17 2.12 3.08
CA PRO A 33 -12.02 1.25 4.25
C PRO A 33 -11.81 -0.22 3.90
N ARG A 34 -12.39 -0.71 2.79
CA ARG A 34 -12.19 -2.10 2.34
C ARG A 34 -10.77 -2.30 1.86
N VAL A 35 -10.26 -1.37 1.05
CA VAL A 35 -8.87 -1.39 0.57
C VAL A 35 -7.90 -1.34 1.75
N THR A 36 -8.13 -0.46 2.72
CA THR A 36 -7.29 -0.34 3.92
C THR A 36 -7.25 -1.67 4.68
N LYS A 37 -8.41 -2.26 4.96
CA LYS A 37 -8.52 -3.54 5.65
C LYS A 37 -7.80 -4.66 4.89
N SER A 38 -8.01 -4.77 3.58
CA SER A 38 -7.34 -5.81 2.77
C SER A 38 -5.83 -5.64 2.72
N MET A 39 -5.34 -4.40 2.74
CA MET A 39 -3.90 -4.12 2.79
C MET A 39 -3.31 -4.59 4.12
N GLU A 40 -4.00 -4.33 5.24
CA GLU A 40 -3.62 -4.85 6.56
C GLU A 40 -3.61 -6.38 6.59
N THR A 41 -4.66 -7.03 6.08
CA THR A 41 -4.73 -8.50 5.99
C THR A 41 -3.56 -9.05 5.17
N LEU A 42 -3.31 -8.50 3.98
CA LEU A 42 -2.24 -8.95 3.09
C LEU A 42 -0.87 -8.86 3.77
N LYS A 43 -0.57 -7.71 4.39
CA LYS A 43 0.68 -7.49 5.12
C LYS A 43 0.81 -8.39 6.34
N ALA A 44 -0.27 -8.65 7.07
CA ALA A 44 -0.27 -9.55 8.21
C ALA A 44 -0.01 -11.01 7.78
N MET A 45 -0.61 -11.45 6.67
CA MET A 45 -0.39 -12.80 6.14
C MET A 45 1.05 -12.99 5.64
N THR A 46 1.61 -12.03 4.91
CA THR A 46 3.00 -12.11 4.43
C THR A 46 4.00 -12.00 5.58
N ALA A 47 3.74 -11.15 6.58
CA ALA A 47 4.60 -11.03 7.77
C ALA A 47 4.71 -12.35 8.56
N LYS A 48 3.65 -13.17 8.59
CA LYS A 48 3.68 -14.51 9.21
C LYS A 48 4.63 -15.48 8.50
N LEU A 49 4.91 -15.27 7.20
CA LEU A 49 5.87 -16.09 6.45
C LEU A 49 7.32 -15.71 6.74
N GLY A 50 7.57 -14.44 7.10
CA GLY A 50 8.88 -13.93 7.50
C GLY A 50 9.28 -12.65 6.77
N ALA A 51 10.52 -12.21 7.00
CA ALA A 51 11.05 -10.99 6.38
C ALA A 51 11.12 -11.13 4.84
N PRO A 52 10.77 -10.08 4.09
CA PRO A 52 10.83 -10.14 2.63
C PRO A 52 12.27 -10.04 2.12
N LYS A 53 12.55 -10.76 1.03
CA LYS A 53 13.83 -10.69 0.30
C LYS A 53 13.64 -10.99 -1.18
N LEU A 54 14.56 -10.52 -2.01
CA LEU A 54 14.73 -10.99 -3.39
C LEU A 54 15.90 -11.96 -3.44
N GLU A 55 15.72 -13.14 -4.03
CA GLU A 55 16.77 -14.14 -4.15
C GLU A 55 16.61 -14.98 -5.41
N GLY A 56 17.48 -14.77 -6.39
CA GLY A 56 17.38 -15.43 -7.70
C GLY A 56 16.26 -14.85 -8.55
N ARG A 57 15.86 -15.61 -9.58
CA ARG A 57 14.86 -15.22 -10.59
C ARG A 57 13.91 -16.38 -10.87
N GLU A 58 12.70 -16.07 -11.29
CA GLU A 58 11.63 -17.02 -11.59
C GLU A 58 10.78 -16.48 -12.75
N ALA A 59 10.41 -17.37 -13.66
CA ALA A 59 9.54 -17.01 -14.77
C ALA A 59 8.09 -16.84 -14.28
N VAL A 60 7.49 -15.69 -14.58
CA VAL A 60 6.11 -15.35 -14.24
C VAL A 60 5.39 -14.85 -15.50
N GLY A 61 4.35 -15.56 -15.93
CA GLY A 61 3.60 -15.19 -17.14
C GLY A 61 4.46 -15.07 -18.40
N GLY A 62 5.53 -15.87 -18.52
CA GLY A 62 6.47 -15.84 -19.64
C GLY A 62 7.54 -14.74 -19.58
N LYS A 63 7.55 -13.91 -18.52
CA LYS A 63 8.61 -12.92 -18.24
C LYS A 63 9.50 -13.42 -17.10
N ASP A 64 10.81 -13.30 -17.27
CA ASP A 64 11.75 -13.56 -16.18
C ASP A 64 11.75 -12.39 -15.18
N ALA A 65 11.56 -12.67 -13.89
CA ALA A 65 11.44 -11.66 -12.85
C ALA A 65 12.21 -12.05 -11.58
N PRO A 66 12.65 -11.09 -10.74
CA PRO A 66 13.21 -11.39 -9.44
C PRO A 66 12.27 -12.26 -8.61
N ALA A 67 12.83 -13.27 -7.96
CA ALA A 67 12.05 -14.14 -7.08
C ALA A 67 11.88 -13.46 -5.72
N LEU A 68 10.65 -13.06 -5.41
CA LEU A 68 10.25 -12.49 -4.14
C LEU A 68 9.95 -13.60 -3.15
N TYR A 69 10.52 -13.47 -1.95
CA TYR A 69 10.27 -14.35 -0.83
C TYR A 69 9.74 -13.57 0.35
N PHE A 70 8.96 -14.24 1.20
CA PHE A 70 8.80 -13.89 2.61
C PHE A 70 9.26 -15.08 3.44
N GLY A 71 10.31 -14.87 4.25
CA GLY A 71 11.04 -15.96 4.90
C GLY A 71 11.58 -16.95 3.87
N THR A 72 11.14 -18.21 3.97
CA THR A 72 11.52 -19.29 3.05
C THR A 72 10.51 -19.51 1.91
N THR A 73 9.39 -18.79 1.92
CA THR A 73 8.30 -19.01 0.97
C THR A 73 8.48 -18.15 -0.28
N LYS A 74 8.65 -18.79 -1.44
CA LYS A 74 8.66 -18.10 -2.74
C LYS A 74 7.24 -17.66 -3.10
N ILE A 75 7.10 -16.39 -3.49
CA ILE A 75 5.82 -15.77 -3.85
C ILE A 75 5.52 -15.88 -5.34
N ASN A 76 6.53 -15.89 -6.20
CA ASN A 76 6.33 -15.99 -7.64
C ASN A 76 5.50 -17.23 -8.00
N ASN A 77 4.38 -17.02 -8.69
CA ASN A 77 3.38 -18.05 -9.03
C ASN A 77 2.72 -18.77 -7.83
N ASN A 78 2.93 -18.31 -6.60
CA ASN A 78 2.20 -18.79 -5.42
C ASN A 78 1.01 -17.86 -5.17
N PHE A 79 -0.20 -18.39 -5.26
CA PHE A 79 -1.43 -17.60 -5.23
C PHE A 79 -2.21 -17.66 -3.91
N ASP A 80 -1.77 -18.46 -2.95
CA ASP A 80 -2.54 -18.78 -1.74
C ASP A 80 -2.93 -17.53 -0.95
N ILE A 81 -1.96 -16.63 -0.70
CA ILE A 81 -2.21 -15.40 0.05
C ILE A 81 -3.07 -14.42 -0.74
N VAL A 82 -2.80 -14.22 -2.03
CA VAL A 82 -3.54 -13.23 -2.83
C VAL A 82 -4.99 -13.66 -3.10
N ASP A 83 -5.26 -14.96 -3.10
CA ASP A 83 -6.61 -15.52 -3.22
C ASP A 83 -7.37 -15.46 -1.91
N ALA A 84 -6.70 -15.74 -0.79
CA ALA A 84 -7.29 -15.60 0.54
C ALA A 84 -7.73 -14.14 0.79
N VAL A 85 -6.88 -13.17 0.47
CA VAL A 85 -7.24 -11.74 0.58
C VAL A 85 -8.32 -11.37 -0.43
N GLY A 86 -8.22 -11.82 -1.68
CA GLY A 86 -9.22 -11.52 -2.71
C GLY A 86 -10.63 -12.04 -2.36
N SER A 87 -10.71 -13.10 -1.58
CA SER A 87 -11.97 -13.71 -1.18
C SER A 87 -12.47 -13.27 0.20
N GLU A 88 -11.71 -12.47 0.95
CA GLU A 88 -11.93 -12.24 2.39
C GLU A 88 -13.27 -11.56 2.71
N ASP A 89 -13.77 -10.71 1.83
CA ASP A 89 -15.00 -9.95 2.02
C ASP A 89 -16.18 -10.47 1.18
N GLY A 90 -15.94 -11.47 0.33
CA GLY A 90 -16.92 -12.05 -0.60
C GLY A 90 -17.45 -11.08 -1.66
N LYS A 91 -16.84 -9.89 -1.84
CA LYS A 91 -17.33 -8.79 -2.67
C LYS A 91 -16.32 -8.38 -3.75
N GLY A 92 -15.50 -9.33 -4.19
CA GLY A 92 -14.63 -9.15 -5.36
C GLY A 92 -13.38 -8.31 -5.09
N MET A 93 -12.81 -8.38 -3.89
CA MET A 93 -11.45 -7.88 -3.67
C MET A 93 -10.45 -8.65 -4.54
N THR A 94 -9.33 -7.99 -4.80
CA THR A 94 -8.17 -8.56 -5.49
C THR A 94 -6.92 -8.11 -4.76
N ALA A 95 -5.89 -8.95 -4.81
CA ALA A 95 -4.60 -8.67 -4.21
C ALA A 95 -3.49 -9.04 -5.18
N THR A 96 -2.32 -8.42 -5.00
CA THR A 96 -1.15 -8.64 -5.85
C THR A 96 0.12 -8.32 -5.08
N LEU A 97 1.15 -9.12 -5.35
CA LEU A 97 2.52 -8.85 -4.92
C LEU A 97 3.36 -8.60 -6.17
N PHE A 98 4.03 -7.46 -6.21
CA PHE A 98 4.98 -7.10 -7.26
C PHE A 98 6.40 -7.20 -6.73
N ALA A 99 7.31 -7.74 -7.56
CA ALA A 99 8.75 -7.70 -7.31
C ALA A 99 9.37 -6.55 -8.10
N LYS A 100 10.28 -5.80 -7.47
CA LYS A 100 11.02 -4.73 -8.14
C LYS A 100 12.14 -5.32 -8.98
N ASP A 101 12.21 -4.93 -10.25
CA ASP A 101 13.28 -5.29 -11.19
C ASP A 101 13.84 -4.00 -11.79
N GLY A 102 14.92 -3.49 -11.19
CA GLY A 102 15.45 -2.16 -11.51
C GLY A 102 14.42 -1.05 -11.23
N GLY A 103 13.96 -0.37 -12.28
CA GLY A 103 12.94 0.68 -12.22
C GLY A 103 11.51 0.20 -12.48
N GLU A 104 11.31 -1.10 -12.72
CA GLU A 104 10.01 -1.72 -12.98
C GLU A 104 9.52 -2.52 -11.76
N TYR A 105 8.21 -2.77 -11.71
CA TYR A 105 7.58 -3.63 -10.71
C TYR A 105 6.77 -4.69 -11.45
N VAL A 106 7.26 -5.93 -11.43
CA VAL A 106 6.68 -7.06 -12.17
C VAL A 106 5.68 -7.79 -11.28
N ARG A 107 4.51 -8.10 -11.83
CA ARG A 107 3.43 -8.79 -11.13
C ARG A 107 3.77 -10.27 -10.93
N VAL A 108 4.28 -10.65 -9.76
CA VAL A 108 4.77 -12.01 -9.50
C VAL A 108 3.71 -12.95 -8.92
N SER A 109 2.70 -12.40 -8.23
CA SER A 109 1.53 -13.16 -7.75
C SER A 109 0.30 -12.26 -7.70
N THR A 110 -0.85 -12.73 -8.19
CA THR A 110 -2.06 -11.90 -8.28
C THR A 110 -3.35 -12.71 -8.37
N SER A 111 -4.43 -12.17 -7.80
CA SER A 111 -5.81 -12.63 -8.03
C SER A 111 -6.58 -11.80 -9.05
N VAL A 112 -5.94 -10.78 -9.66
CA VAL A 112 -6.58 -9.97 -10.72
C VAL A 112 -6.75 -10.82 -11.98
N PRO A 113 -7.98 -11.00 -12.49
CA PRO A 113 -8.22 -11.73 -13.72
C PRO A 113 -7.82 -10.89 -14.93
N LYS A 114 -7.37 -11.56 -16.00
CA LYS A 114 -7.26 -10.91 -17.31
C LYS A 114 -8.66 -10.61 -17.87
N PRO A 115 -8.84 -9.51 -18.60
CA PRO A 115 -10.13 -9.17 -19.22
C PRO A 115 -10.67 -10.24 -20.18
N ASP A 116 -9.78 -10.99 -20.83
CA ASP A 116 -10.10 -12.07 -21.77
C ASP A 116 -10.51 -13.40 -21.09
N GLY A 117 -10.48 -13.46 -19.77
CA GLY A 117 -10.80 -14.67 -19.01
C GLY A 117 -9.73 -15.76 -19.07
N SER A 118 -8.57 -15.53 -19.70
CA SER A 118 -7.52 -16.54 -19.89
C SER A 118 -6.74 -16.91 -18.61
N GLY A 119 -7.15 -16.39 -17.47
CA GLY A 119 -6.47 -16.56 -16.19
C GLY A 119 -6.13 -15.23 -15.51
N ARG A 120 -4.93 -15.13 -14.94
CA ARG A 120 -4.50 -14.02 -14.07
C ARG A 120 -3.52 -13.09 -14.77
N ALA A 121 -3.48 -11.82 -14.35
CA ALA A 121 -2.62 -10.78 -14.94
C ALA A 121 -1.11 -10.91 -14.61
N VAL A 122 -0.62 -12.11 -14.28
CA VAL A 122 0.78 -12.39 -13.89
C VAL A 122 1.74 -11.96 -15.01
N GLY A 123 2.92 -11.45 -14.63
CA GLY A 123 3.97 -11.00 -15.55
C GLY A 123 3.79 -9.58 -16.09
N THR A 124 2.62 -8.96 -15.90
CA THR A 124 2.41 -7.55 -16.25
C THR A 124 3.21 -6.61 -15.35
N VAL A 125 3.53 -5.41 -15.85
CA VAL A 125 4.30 -4.40 -15.11
C VAL A 125 3.35 -3.32 -14.57
N LEU A 126 3.59 -2.85 -13.35
CA LEU A 126 2.88 -1.71 -12.77
C LEU A 126 3.09 -0.45 -13.63
N ALA A 127 2.02 0.28 -13.89
CA ALA A 127 2.04 1.53 -14.64
C ALA A 127 1.07 2.56 -14.05
N GLY A 128 1.18 3.81 -14.49
CA GLY A 128 0.27 4.89 -14.09
C GLY A 128 0.68 5.59 -12.78
N PRO A 129 -0.21 6.38 -12.17
CA PRO A 129 0.13 7.27 -11.06
C PRO A 129 0.61 6.53 -9.80
N ALA A 130 0.18 5.28 -9.61
CA ALA A 130 0.67 4.43 -8.53
C ALA A 130 2.18 4.13 -8.67
N LEU A 131 2.69 3.96 -9.90
CA LEU A 131 4.11 3.71 -10.14
C LEU A 131 4.98 4.88 -9.66
N GLU A 132 4.56 6.11 -9.94
CA GLU A 132 5.31 7.31 -9.57
C GLU A 132 5.38 7.50 -8.05
N ALA A 133 4.28 7.24 -7.35
CA ALA A 133 4.25 7.26 -5.89
C ALA A 133 5.16 6.18 -5.28
N ILE A 134 5.08 4.95 -5.80
CA ILE A 134 5.89 3.82 -5.32
C ILE A 134 7.38 4.05 -5.59
N LYS A 135 7.77 4.56 -6.76
CA LYS A 135 9.15 4.96 -7.04
C LYS A 135 9.67 6.04 -6.09
N ALA A 136 8.79 6.91 -5.59
CA ALA A 136 9.11 7.89 -4.56
C ALA A 136 9.08 7.32 -3.12
N GLY A 137 8.89 6.01 -2.95
CA GLY A 137 8.80 5.33 -1.67
C GLY A 137 7.52 5.63 -0.88
N LYS A 138 6.46 6.08 -1.57
CA LYS A 138 5.19 6.53 -0.97
C LYS A 138 4.06 5.57 -1.33
N SER A 139 3.15 5.36 -0.40
CA SER A 139 1.90 4.64 -0.68
C SER A 139 1.00 5.43 -1.63
N TYR A 140 0.18 4.72 -2.39
CA TYR A 140 -0.82 5.31 -3.29
C TYR A 140 -2.18 4.67 -3.02
N TYR A 141 -3.20 5.52 -2.83
CA TYR A 141 -4.59 5.09 -2.71
C TYR A 141 -5.43 5.90 -3.67
N GLY A 142 -6.22 5.23 -4.51
CA GLY A 142 -7.01 5.90 -5.54
C GLY A 142 -7.50 4.98 -6.64
N GLU A 143 -8.10 5.59 -7.65
CA GLU A 143 -8.61 4.89 -8.82
C GLU A 143 -7.53 4.69 -9.88
N VAL A 144 -7.33 3.45 -10.33
CA VAL A 144 -6.36 3.11 -11.38
C VAL A 144 -7.02 2.20 -12.41
N PRO A 145 -6.86 2.46 -13.72
CA PRO A 145 -7.26 1.51 -14.73
C PRO A 145 -6.27 0.33 -14.76
N ILE A 146 -6.76 -0.88 -14.50
CA ILE A 146 -5.99 -2.11 -14.60
C ILE A 146 -6.50 -2.87 -15.82
N LEU A 147 -5.66 -2.96 -16.86
CA LEU A 147 -5.99 -3.59 -18.14
C LEU A 147 -7.31 -3.05 -18.73
N GLY A 148 -7.50 -1.72 -18.65
CA GLY A 148 -8.69 -1.03 -19.16
C GLY A 148 -9.92 -1.05 -18.25
N THR A 149 -9.89 -1.76 -17.11
CA THR A 149 -10.99 -1.78 -16.14
C THR A 149 -10.66 -0.87 -14.95
N PRO A 150 -11.56 0.02 -14.50
CA PRO A 150 -11.31 0.87 -13.33
C PRO A 150 -11.36 0.07 -12.03
N TYR A 151 -10.37 0.27 -11.16
CA TYR A 151 -10.33 -0.29 -9.81
C TYR A 151 -10.16 0.83 -8.78
N ILE A 152 -10.77 0.66 -7.62
CA ILE A 152 -10.38 1.38 -6.40
C ILE A 152 -9.27 0.58 -5.74
N THR A 153 -8.12 1.22 -5.50
CA THR A 153 -6.85 0.54 -5.23
C THR A 153 -6.06 1.15 -4.09
N GLY A 154 -5.20 0.33 -3.50
CA GLY A 154 -4.16 0.72 -2.56
C GLY A 154 -2.85 0.02 -2.92
N TYR A 155 -1.75 0.75 -2.87
CA TYR A 155 -0.39 0.27 -3.10
C TYR A 155 0.52 0.72 -1.98
N GLU A 156 1.37 -0.19 -1.49
CA GLU A 156 2.35 0.12 -0.44
C GLU A 156 3.71 -0.54 -0.72
N PRO A 157 4.84 0.18 -0.54
CA PRO A 157 6.17 -0.40 -0.72
C PRO A 157 6.43 -1.63 0.15
N ILE A 158 7.03 -2.67 -0.45
CA ILE A 158 7.64 -3.79 0.28
C ILE A 158 9.10 -3.43 0.49
N LYS A 159 9.54 -3.38 1.75
CA LYS A 159 10.93 -3.10 2.11
C LYS A 159 11.58 -4.31 2.77
N ASP A 160 12.83 -4.60 2.42
CA ASP A 160 13.63 -5.64 3.07
C ASP A 160 14.13 -5.19 4.45
N SER A 161 14.91 -6.04 5.12
CA SER A 161 15.48 -5.75 6.44
C SER A 161 16.48 -4.60 6.46
N THR A 162 16.99 -4.18 5.30
CA THR A 162 17.88 -3.01 5.18
C THR A 162 17.10 -1.71 4.97
N GLY A 163 15.78 -1.80 4.75
CA GLY A 163 14.92 -0.69 4.39
C GLY A 163 14.87 -0.40 2.89
N ALA A 164 15.55 -1.19 2.07
CA ALA A 164 15.52 -1.06 0.63
C ALA A 164 14.17 -1.55 0.08
N GLU A 165 13.58 -0.78 -0.83
CA GLU A 165 12.34 -1.17 -1.48
C GLU A 165 12.62 -2.24 -2.55
N ILE A 166 11.96 -3.39 -2.40
CA ILE A 166 12.15 -4.60 -3.21
C ILE A 166 10.87 -5.06 -3.92
N GLY A 167 9.77 -4.34 -3.73
CA GLY A 167 8.49 -4.67 -4.34
C GLY A 167 7.38 -3.73 -3.89
N THR A 168 6.14 -4.07 -4.24
CA THR A 168 4.96 -3.34 -3.75
C THR A 168 3.79 -4.28 -3.55
N TYR A 169 3.05 -4.05 -2.47
CA TYR A 169 1.74 -4.63 -2.23
C TYR A 169 0.70 -3.93 -3.10
N TYR A 170 -0.33 -4.67 -3.49
CA TYR A 170 -1.53 -4.11 -4.07
C TYR A 170 -2.76 -4.81 -3.51
N VAL A 171 -3.80 -4.03 -3.25
CA VAL A 171 -5.17 -4.50 -3.07
C VAL A 171 -6.15 -3.58 -3.79
N GLY A 172 -7.29 -4.11 -4.20
CA GLY A 172 -8.34 -3.29 -4.81
C GLY A 172 -9.52 -4.11 -5.30
N TYR A 173 -10.58 -3.43 -5.71
CA TYR A 173 -11.77 -4.05 -6.29
C TYR A 173 -12.24 -3.24 -7.50
N LYS A 174 -12.94 -3.92 -8.42
CA LYS A 174 -13.53 -3.28 -9.61
C LYS A 174 -14.55 -2.24 -9.15
N LYS A 175 -14.45 -1.03 -9.71
CA LYS A 175 -15.40 0.06 -9.45
C LYS A 175 -16.76 -0.22 -10.07
#